data_AF-A0A2R4MFU4-F1
#
_entry.id   AF-A0A2R4MFU4-F1
#
_cell.length_a   1.000
_cell.length_b   1.000
_cell.length_c   1.000
_cell.angle_alpha   90.00
_cell.angle_beta   90.00
_cell.angle_gamma   90.00
#
_symmetry.space_group_name_H-M   'P 1'
#
loop_
_entity.id
_entity.type
_entity.pdbx_description
1 polymer ?
#
loop_
_entity_poly.entity_id
_entity_poly.type
_entity_poly.pdbx_seq_one_letter_code
_entity_poly.pdbx_strand_id
1 'polypeptide(L)'
;MMIRLALTTLLVLATIFVVPIVVYGLFSSVSGLEPPGESPLLFLLGVFVSKAGTALAFVWIYYVARESFEGRWPLYAAIWMTMFGFGEVGQAIGPDYSWQEAVAGMISEMIYFSASAYIVNKLIGAKTATMTKT
;
A
#
# COMPACT_ATOMS: atom_id res chain seq x y z
N MET A 1 -11.05 13.36 15.06
CA MET A 1 -10.35 12.05 15.03
C MET A 1 -10.88 11.15 13.91
N MET A 2 -12.17 10.81 13.88
CA MET A 2 -12.77 9.93 12.84
C MET A 2 -12.57 10.44 11.40
N ILE A 3 -12.76 11.74 11.14
CA ILE A 3 -12.54 12.33 9.81
C ILE A 3 -11.08 12.14 9.34
N ARG A 4 -10.11 12.28 10.25
CA ARG A 4 -8.69 12.08 9.91
C ARG A 4 -8.41 10.63 9.54
N LEU A 5 -8.98 9.67 10.28
CA LEU A 5 -8.85 8.24 9.95
C LEU A 5 -9.46 7.95 8.58
N ALA A 6 -10.69 8.39 8.32
CA ALA A 6 -11.35 8.18 7.04
C ALA A 6 -10.53 8.78 5.88
N LEU A 7 -10.09 10.04 6.00
CA LEU A 7 -9.30 10.70 4.99
C LEU A 7 -7.93 10.02 4.79
N THR A 8 -7.28 9.59 5.86
CA THR A 8 -6.02 8.85 5.80
C THR A 8 -6.22 7.52 5.07
N THR A 9 -7.27 6.77 5.38
CA THR A 9 -7.60 5.52 4.69
C THR A 9 -7.86 5.75 3.20
N LEU A 10 -8.59 6.80 2.84
CA LEU A 10 -8.84 7.13 1.43
C LEU A 10 -7.55 7.48 0.68
N LEU A 11 -6.64 8.23 1.31
CA LEU A 11 -5.34 8.56 0.71
C LEU A 11 -4.44 7.34 0.57
N VAL A 12 -4.39 6.47 1.60
CA VAL A 12 -3.66 5.20 1.52
C VAL A 12 -4.25 4.33 0.41
N LEU A 13 -5.58 4.18 0.35
CA LEU A 13 -6.27 3.42 -0.70
C LEU A 13 -5.93 3.96 -2.09
N ALA A 14 -5.98 5.28 -2.28
CA ALA A 14 -5.61 5.89 -3.55
C ALA A 14 -4.14 5.58 -3.91
N THR A 15 -3.23 5.65 -2.93
CA THR A 15 -1.81 5.37 -3.14
C THR A 15 -1.57 3.91 -3.55
N ILE A 16 -2.11 2.95 -2.81
CA ILE A 16 -1.92 1.51 -3.08
C ILE A 16 -2.65 1.02 -4.34
N PHE A 17 -3.62 1.78 -4.84
CA PHE A 17 -4.36 1.46 -6.06
C PHE A 17 -3.73 2.09 -7.30
N VAL A 18 -3.30 3.36 -7.21
CA VAL A 18 -2.74 4.10 -8.36
C VAL A 18 -1.29 3.71 -8.65
N VAL A 19 -0.46 3.51 -7.62
CA VAL A 19 0.97 3.21 -7.83
C VAL A 19 1.18 1.93 -8.65
N PRO A 20 0.51 0.79 -8.39
CA PRO A 20 0.62 -0.38 -9.25
C PRO A 20 0.24 -0.08 -10.70
N ILE A 21 -0.84 0.66 -10.95
CA ILE A 21 -1.25 1.01 -12.32
C ILE A 21 -0.12 1.76 -13.05
N VAL A 22 0.53 2.69 -12.36
CA VAL A 22 1.65 3.45 -12.93
C VAL A 22 2.87 2.54 -13.16
N VAL A 23 3.26 1.74 -12.17
CA VAL A 23 4.44 0.86 -12.27
C VAL A 23 4.23 -0.21 -13.33
N TYR A 24 3.12 -0.96 -13.28
CA TYR A 24 2.81 -1.96 -14.30
C TYR A 24 2.59 -1.34 -15.68
N GLY A 25 1.99 -0.15 -15.79
CA GLY A 25 1.85 0.56 -17.07
C GLY A 25 3.19 0.94 -17.69
N LEU A 26 4.17 1.33 -16.86
CA LEU A 26 5.54 1.57 -17.32
C LEU A 26 6.23 0.27 -17.73
N PHE A 27 6.07 -0.80 -16.95
CA PHE A 27 6.68 -2.10 -17.26
C PHE A 27 6.06 -2.77 -18.49
N SER A 28 4.73 -2.75 -18.66
CA SER A 28 4.05 -3.35 -19.81
C SER A 28 4.48 -2.73 -21.13
N SER A 29 4.82 -1.43 -21.14
CA SER A 29 5.39 -0.75 -22.30
C SER A 29 6.77 -1.29 -22.73
N VAL A 30 7.45 -2.00 -21.83
CA VAL A 30 8.81 -2.54 -22.01
C VAL A 30 8.82 -4.07 -22.12
N SER A 31 7.91 -4.76 -21.42
CA SER A 31 7.93 -6.23 -21.26
C SER A 31 6.85 -6.99 -22.04
N GLY A 32 5.89 -6.31 -22.67
CA GLY A 32 4.83 -6.96 -23.45
C GLY A 32 3.83 -7.75 -22.60
N LEU A 33 3.67 -7.39 -21.32
CA LEU A 33 2.69 -8.02 -20.42
C LEU A 33 1.27 -7.80 -20.93
N GLU A 34 0.52 -8.89 -21.08
CA GLU A 34 -0.89 -8.84 -21.43
C GLU A 34 -1.75 -8.63 -20.17
N PRO A 35 -2.85 -7.86 -20.26
CA PRO A 35 -3.77 -7.69 -19.14
C PRO A 35 -4.45 -9.03 -18.79
N PRO A 36 -4.65 -9.33 -17.51
CA PRO A 36 -5.23 -10.61 -17.10
C PRO A 36 -6.74 -10.71 -17.40
N GLY A 37 -7.16 -11.87 -17.93
CA GLY A 37 -8.54 -12.37 -17.93
C GLY A 37 -9.50 -11.78 -18.97
N GLU A 38 -10.70 -12.37 -19.05
CA GLU A 38 -11.73 -12.02 -20.04
C GLU A 38 -12.48 -10.70 -19.73
N SER A 39 -12.46 -10.22 -18.49
CA SER A 39 -13.14 -8.98 -18.07
C SER A 39 -12.25 -8.07 -17.19
N PRO A 40 -11.67 -7.01 -17.78
CA PRO A 40 -10.82 -6.06 -17.06
C PRO A 40 -11.54 -5.39 -15.87
N LEU A 41 -12.85 -5.13 -15.99
CA LEU A 41 -13.62 -4.48 -14.93
C LEU A 41 -13.74 -5.38 -13.68
N LEU A 42 -14.03 -6.66 -13.86
CA LEU A 42 -14.15 -7.60 -12.74
C LEU A 42 -12.82 -7.79 -12.02
N PHE A 43 -11.72 -7.85 -12.78
CA PHE A 43 -10.38 -7.89 -12.22
C PHE A 43 -10.09 -6.64 -11.37
N LEU A 44 -10.33 -5.44 -11.92
CA LEU A 44 -10.10 -4.18 -11.20
C LEU A 44 -10.97 -4.04 -9.95
N LEU A 45 -12.22 -4.53 -9.99
CA LEU A 45 -13.09 -4.55 -8.81
C LEU A 45 -12.57 -5.48 -7.72
N GLY A 46 -12.09 -6.68 -8.09
CA GLY A 46 -11.46 -7.61 -7.16
C GLY A 46 -10.22 -7.00 -6.50
N VAL A 47 -9.36 -6.37 -7.31
CA VAL A 47 -8.18 -5.62 -6.82
C VAL A 47 -8.60 -4.50 -5.89
N PHE A 48 -9.62 -3.72 -6.26
CA PHE A 48 -10.11 -2.61 -5.44
C PHE A 48 -10.57 -3.07 -4.05
N VAL A 49 -11.35 -4.16 -3.97
CA VAL A 49 -11.83 -4.72 -2.70
C VAL A 49 -10.65 -5.19 -1.83
N SER A 50 -9.70 -5.92 -2.42
CA SER A 50 -8.49 -6.38 -1.72
C SER A 50 -7.66 -5.20 -1.18
N LYS A 51 -7.45 -4.17 -1.99
CA LYS A 51 -6.73 -2.96 -1.59
C LYS A 51 -7.50 -2.15 -0.55
N ALA A 52 -8.83 -2.06 -0.62
CA ALA A 52 -9.63 -1.41 0.43
C ALA A 52 -9.44 -2.07 1.80
N GLY A 53 -9.46 -3.41 1.85
CA GLY A 53 -9.15 -4.16 3.08
C GLY A 53 -7.73 -3.89 3.60
N THR A 54 -6.75 -3.87 2.69
CA THR A 54 -5.34 -3.57 3.03
C THR A 54 -5.19 -2.15 3.58
N ALA A 55 -5.79 -1.13 2.94
CA ALA A 55 -5.74 0.25 3.40
C ALA A 55 -6.34 0.42 4.80
N LEU A 56 -7.48 -0.24 5.05
CA LEU A 56 -8.11 -0.25 6.36
C LEU A 56 -7.18 -0.86 7.41
N ALA A 57 -6.67 -2.07 7.16
CA ALA A 57 -5.75 -2.74 8.09
C ALA A 57 -4.48 -1.90 8.35
N PHE A 58 -3.88 -1.35 7.28
CA PHE A 58 -2.69 -0.53 7.34
C PHE A 58 -2.87 0.72 8.22
N VAL A 59 -3.98 1.44 8.07
CA VAL A 59 -4.26 2.65 8.86
C VAL A 59 -4.62 2.29 10.31
N TRP A 60 -5.46 1.27 10.51
CA TRP A 60 -5.93 0.90 11.85
C TRP A 60 -4.81 0.31 12.73
N ILE A 61 -3.96 -0.55 12.16
CA ILE A 61 -2.80 -1.11 12.90
C ILE A 61 -1.87 0.03 13.33
N TYR A 62 -1.55 0.96 12.43
CA TYR A 62 -0.75 2.13 12.79
C TYR A 62 -1.43 2.96 13.89
N TYR A 63 -2.73 3.22 13.78
CA TYR A 63 -3.46 4.04 14.75
C TYR A 63 -3.42 3.45 16.16
N VAL A 64 -3.58 2.13 16.28
CA VAL A 64 -3.53 1.40 17.55
C VAL A 64 -2.09 1.38 18.08
N ALA A 65 -1.11 1.12 17.22
CA ALA A 65 0.31 1.05 17.58
C ALA A 65 1.05 2.39 17.44
N ARG A 66 0.34 3.52 17.43
CA ARG A 66 0.90 4.83 17.05
C ARG A 66 2.07 5.24 17.93
N GLU A 67 2.04 4.91 19.22
CA GLU A 67 3.12 5.25 20.16
C GLU A 67 4.43 4.50 19.83
N SER A 68 4.31 3.32 19.21
CA SER A 68 5.44 2.53 18.74
C SER A 68 5.98 3.03 17.39
N PHE A 69 5.15 3.65 16.55
CA PHE A 69 5.52 4.01 15.17
C PHE A 69 5.62 5.51 14.88
N GLU A 70 5.16 6.40 15.76
CA GLU A 70 5.29 7.85 15.60
C GLU A 70 6.77 8.23 15.41
N GLY A 71 7.05 8.93 14.31
CA GLY A 71 8.43 9.28 13.90
C GLY A 71 9.26 8.11 13.36
N ARG A 72 8.79 6.87 13.49
CA ARG A 72 9.42 5.63 13.03
C ARG A 72 8.65 4.98 11.87
N TRP A 73 8.00 5.80 11.06
CA TRP A 73 7.24 5.35 9.90
C TRP A 73 8.03 4.52 8.87
N PRO A 74 9.35 4.70 8.64
CA PRO A 74 10.09 3.83 7.73
C PRO A 74 10.12 2.38 8.22
N LEU A 75 10.14 2.14 9.54
CA LEU A 75 10.05 0.81 10.11
C LEU A 75 8.68 0.18 9.82
N TYR A 76 7.62 0.97 9.95
CA TYR A 76 6.27 0.50 9.63
C TYR A 76 6.14 0.12 8.15
N ALA A 77 6.64 0.97 7.27
CA ALA A 77 6.76 0.68 5.84
C ALA A 77 7.53 -0.62 5.57
N ALA A 78 8.71 -0.81 6.19
CA ALA A 78 9.54 -1.98 5.99
C ALA A 78 8.86 -3.29 6.42
N ILE A 79 8.07 -3.28 7.51
CA ILE A 79 7.29 -4.45 7.94
C ILE A 79 6.31 -4.88 6.84
N TRP A 80 5.53 -3.93 6.32
CA TRP A 80 4.55 -4.22 5.26
C TRP A 80 5.20 -4.66 3.95
N MET A 81 6.28 -4.01 3.54
CA MET A 81 7.06 -4.42 2.37
C MET A 81 7.62 -5.82 2.52
N THR A 82 8.08 -6.21 3.71
CA THR A 82 8.60 -7.55 3.94
C THR A 82 7.49 -8.57 3.79
N MET A 83 6.33 -8.32 4.41
CA MET A 83 5.18 -9.23 4.36
C MET A 83 4.67 -9.45 2.93
N PHE A 84 4.49 -8.37 2.17
CA PHE A 84 3.96 -8.49 0.82
C PHE A 84 5.04 -8.86 -0.21
N GLY A 85 6.31 -8.50 0.01
CA GLY A 85 7.43 -8.96 -0.80
C GLY A 85 7.56 -10.49 -0.78
N PHE A 86 7.31 -11.13 0.36
CA PHE A 86 7.17 -12.60 0.40
C PHE A 86 5.95 -13.10 -0.38
N GLY A 87 4.87 -12.33 -0.43
CA GLY A 87 3.70 -12.61 -1.27
C GLY A 87 4.05 -12.62 -2.75
N GLU A 88 4.77 -11.60 -3.24
CA GLU A 88 5.24 -11.51 -4.63
C GLU A 88 6.16 -12.67 -5.01
N VAL A 89 7.10 -13.03 -4.13
CA VAL A 89 7.96 -14.21 -4.31
C VAL A 89 7.14 -15.49 -4.33
N GLY A 90 6.16 -15.63 -3.42
CA GLY A 90 5.26 -16.78 -3.37
C GLY A 90 4.44 -16.94 -4.65
N GLN A 91 3.97 -15.83 -5.24
CA GLN A 91 3.27 -15.84 -6.52
C GLN A 91 4.21 -16.25 -7.66
N ALA A 92 5.44 -15.71 -7.72
CA ALA A 92 6.40 -16.05 -8.78
C ALA A 92 6.90 -17.51 -8.78
N ILE A 93 6.75 -18.22 -7.66
CA ILE A 93 7.01 -19.66 -7.59
C ILE A 93 5.87 -20.45 -8.25
N GLY A 94 4.66 -19.88 -8.32
CA GLY A 94 3.51 -20.45 -8.98
C GLY A 94 3.62 -20.42 -10.52
N PRO A 95 2.76 -21.17 -11.22
CA PRO A 95 2.83 -21.29 -12.69
C PRO A 95 2.31 -20.05 -13.44
N ASP A 96 1.48 -19.23 -12.79
CA ASP A 96 0.67 -18.20 -13.45
C ASP A 96 1.20 -16.76 -13.24
N TYR A 97 2.38 -16.61 -12.61
CA TYR A 97 2.97 -15.32 -12.30
C TYR A 97 4.46 -15.34 -12.57
N SER A 98 4.92 -14.44 -13.45
CA SER A 98 6.32 -14.38 -13.85
C SER A 98 7.19 -13.67 -12.82
N TRP A 99 8.49 -13.97 -12.85
CA TRP A 99 9.46 -13.24 -12.03
C TRP A 99 9.53 -11.75 -12.37
N GLN A 100 9.26 -11.39 -13.63
CA GLN A 100 9.18 -9.99 -14.05
C GLN A 100 8.00 -9.28 -13.38
N GLU A 101 6.83 -9.93 -13.31
CA GLU A 101 5.67 -9.40 -12.60
C GLU A 101 5.94 -9.26 -11.11
N ALA A 102 6.60 -10.24 -10.47
CA ALA A 102 6.99 -10.13 -9.07
C ALA A 102 7.97 -8.98 -8.79
N VAL A 103 8.94 -8.75 -9.69
CA VAL A 103 9.85 -7.60 -9.55
C VAL A 103 9.09 -6.29 -9.68
N ALA A 104 8.20 -6.16 -10.67
CA ALA A 104 7.35 -4.99 -10.83
C ALA A 104 6.44 -4.78 -9.61
N GLY A 105 5.87 -5.87 -9.09
CA GLY A 105 5.10 -5.93 -7.86
C GLY A 105 5.90 -5.37 -6.69
N MET A 106 7.03 -5.99 -6.34
CA MET A 106 7.91 -5.56 -5.25
C MET A 106 8.32 -4.08 -5.34
N ILE A 107 8.64 -3.59 -6.54
CA ILE A 107 8.96 -2.17 -6.75
C ILE A 107 7.74 -1.29 -6.44
N SER A 108 6.56 -1.67 -6.93
CA SER A 108 5.31 -0.99 -6.63
C SER A 108 5.06 -0.94 -5.12
N GLU A 109 5.24 -2.05 -4.41
CA GLU A 109 5.04 -2.15 -2.97
C GLU A 109 5.98 -1.25 -2.18
N MET A 110 7.25 -1.22 -2.58
CA MET A 110 8.24 -0.35 -1.98
C MET A 110 7.84 1.13 -2.09
N ILE A 111 7.28 1.53 -3.24
CA ILE A 111 6.82 2.91 -3.45
C ILE A 111 5.56 3.16 -2.61
N TYR A 112 4.52 2.33 -2.76
CA TYR A 112 3.22 2.64 -2.16
C TYR A 112 3.19 2.44 -0.64
N PHE A 113 3.91 1.47 -0.06
CA PHE A 113 3.97 1.33 1.40
C PHE A 113 4.83 2.40 2.05
N SER A 114 5.91 2.85 1.40
CA SER A 114 6.68 4.01 1.87
C SER A 114 5.81 5.26 1.92
N ALA A 115 5.15 5.58 0.81
CA ALA A 115 4.29 6.75 0.70
C ALA A 115 3.11 6.67 1.68
N SER A 116 2.47 5.50 1.79
CA SER A 116 1.37 5.26 2.73
C SER A 116 1.81 5.42 4.19
N ALA A 117 2.94 4.83 4.59
CA ALA A 117 3.45 4.98 5.96
C ALA A 117 3.75 6.44 6.31
N TYR A 118 4.34 7.18 5.36
CA TYR A 118 4.58 8.61 5.52
C TYR A 118 3.27 9.38 5.72
N ILE A 119 2.25 9.14 4.87
CA ILE A 119 0.92 9.76 4.97
C ILE A 119 0.31 9.49 6.34
N VAL A 120 0.27 8.23 6.77
CA VAL A 120 -0.33 7.86 8.06
C VAL A 120 0.43 8.52 9.21
N ASN A 121 1.76 8.52 9.20
CA ASN A 121 2.55 9.18 10.25
C ASN A 121 2.29 10.68 10.31
N LYS A 122 2.10 11.36 9.18
CA LYS A 122 1.78 12.79 9.17
C LYS A 122 0.39 13.11 9.70
N LEU A 123 -0.62 12.30 9.35
CA LEU A 123 -2.03 12.61 9.66
C LEU A 123 -2.51 12.03 10.99
N ILE A 124 -1.93 10.90 11.40
CA ILE A 124 -2.30 10.14 12.60
C ILE A 124 -1.18 10.15 13.64
N GLY A 125 0.08 10.14 13.21
CA GLY A 125 1.23 10.10 14.12
C GLY A 125 1.39 11.36 14.95
N ALA A 126 1.11 12.56 14.42
CA ALA A 126 1.32 13.80 15.16
C ALA A 126 0.50 13.83 16.45
N LYS A 127 1.18 13.86 17.62
CA LYS A 127 0.54 14.26 18.88
C LYS A 127 -0.24 15.55 18.66
N THR A 128 -1.55 15.50 18.93
CA THR A 128 -2.35 16.72 19.05
C THR A 128 -1.64 17.57 20.09
N ALA A 129 -0.95 18.64 19.67
CA ALA A 129 -0.26 19.54 20.57
C ALA A 129 -1.30 20.02 21.59
N THR A 130 -1.19 19.53 22.82
CA THR A 130 -2.00 19.99 23.93
C THR A 130 -1.60 21.44 24.11
N MET A 131 -2.42 22.37 23.60
CA MET A 131 -2.33 23.79 23.93
C MET A 131 -2.55 23.91 25.44
N THR A 132 -1.49 23.75 26.20
CA THR A 132 -1.40 24.25 27.56
C THR A 132 -1.23 25.76 27.41
N LYS A 133 -2.37 26.46 27.31
CA LYS A 133 -2.41 27.87 27.69
C LYS A 133 -2.25 27.89 29.20
N THR A 134 -1.03 28.11 29.68
CA THR A 134 -0.74 28.66 31.01
C THR A 134 -1.03 30.14 31.01
#